data_AF-M0NGT0-F1
#
_entry.id   AF-M0NGT0-F1
#
_cell.length_a   1.000
_cell.length_b   1.000
_cell.length_c   1.000
_cell.angle_alpha   90.00
_cell.angle_beta   90.00
_cell.angle_gamma   90.00
#
_symmetry.space_group_name_H-M   'P 1'
#
loop_
_entity.id
_entity.type
_entity.pdbx_description
1 polymer ?
#
loop_
_entity_poly.entity_id
_entity_poly.type
_entity_poly.pdbx_seq_one_letter_code
_entity_poly.pdbx_strand_id
1 'polypeptide(L)'
;MHASSGTAAVQSDEQLFERIVALEERVSELEADRERQRKELHAVARENHELRSSHERLEERVDNTEADHNELQGELERAEASRGHIIEDIVDVEEQLGDMEAKPVGRDNGNNAETSKQHTDMAPIERISVMDTDETGIDVTPSIERAVSIFEHWEEWSDKTPKGRVLKDDLKTLLRTATGEGLAWRQVYRAAEALEELSKDRIEFIDHSRHGKMLIESLSARSGDCRSSSAATS
;
A
#
# COMPACT_ATOMS: atom_id res chain seq x y z
N MET A 1 -111.98 -33.85 -4.14
CA MET A 1 -110.52 -33.88 -4.38
C MET A 1 -110.17 -32.62 -5.15
N HIS A 2 -109.65 -31.57 -4.50
CA HIS A 2 -108.90 -30.44 -5.11
C HIS A 2 -108.57 -29.45 -3.97
N ALA A 3 -107.56 -29.79 -3.15
CA ALA A 3 -107.02 -28.89 -2.13
C ALA A 3 -105.55 -29.25 -1.87
N SER A 4 -104.72 -29.23 -2.93
CA SER A 4 -103.28 -29.51 -2.79
C SER A 4 -102.41 -28.67 -3.74
N SER A 5 -103.00 -27.77 -4.53
CA SER A 5 -102.27 -26.99 -5.55
C SER A 5 -101.78 -25.62 -5.06
N GLY A 6 -102.28 -25.11 -3.93
CA GLY A 6 -101.92 -23.79 -3.41
C GLY A 6 -100.69 -23.79 -2.49
N THR A 7 -100.44 -24.88 -1.76
CA THR A 7 -99.32 -24.96 -0.80
C THR A 7 -97.97 -25.20 -1.47
N ALA A 8 -97.93 -25.93 -2.58
CA ALA A 8 -96.70 -26.17 -3.33
C ALA A 8 -96.19 -24.91 -4.07
N ALA A 9 -97.10 -24.09 -4.61
CA ALA A 9 -96.76 -22.83 -5.27
C ALA A 9 -96.25 -21.78 -4.26
N VAL A 10 -96.84 -21.73 -3.06
CA VAL A 10 -96.36 -20.85 -1.97
C VAL A 10 -95.00 -21.30 -1.44
N GLN A 11 -94.72 -22.61 -1.38
CA GLN A 11 -93.40 -23.12 -0.98
C GLN A 11 -92.30 -22.85 -2.02
N SER A 12 -92.61 -22.88 -3.31
CA SER A 12 -91.64 -22.52 -4.36
C SER A 12 -91.31 -21.03 -4.37
N ASP A 13 -92.29 -20.18 -4.09
CA ASP A 13 -92.08 -18.73 -4.04
C ASP A 13 -91.21 -18.34 -2.83
N GLU A 14 -91.43 -18.93 -1.66
CA GLU A 14 -90.59 -18.71 -0.46
C GLU A 14 -89.12 -19.11 -0.70
N GLN A 15 -88.88 -20.26 -1.34
CA GLN A 15 -87.53 -20.71 -1.69
C GLN A 15 -86.84 -19.78 -2.70
N LEU A 16 -87.61 -19.18 -3.62
CA LEU A 16 -87.09 -18.19 -4.55
C LEU A 16 -86.74 -16.89 -3.83
N PHE A 17 -87.56 -16.44 -2.87
CA PHE A 17 -87.25 -15.26 -2.05
C PHE A 17 -86.00 -15.46 -1.21
N GLU A 18 -85.86 -16.58 -0.50
CA GLU A 18 -84.64 -16.89 0.27
C GLU A 18 -83.39 -16.90 -0.63
N ARG A 19 -83.52 -17.44 -1.84
CA ARG A 19 -82.41 -17.47 -2.81
C ARG A 19 -82.08 -16.09 -3.36
N ILE A 20 -83.06 -15.22 -3.57
CA ILE A 20 -82.83 -13.83 -3.98
C ILE A 20 -82.07 -13.09 -2.88
N VAL A 21 -82.50 -13.19 -1.63
CA VAL A 21 -81.82 -12.56 -0.48
C VAL A 21 -80.38 -13.05 -0.37
N ALA A 22 -80.14 -14.37 -0.44
CA ALA A 22 -78.79 -14.93 -0.40
C ALA A 22 -77.92 -14.48 -1.59
N LEU A 23 -78.51 -14.29 -2.78
CA LEU A 23 -77.80 -13.75 -3.93
C LEU A 23 -77.48 -12.27 -3.77
N GLU A 24 -78.38 -11.47 -3.20
CA GLU A 24 -78.15 -10.05 -2.92
C GLU A 24 -77.03 -9.86 -1.90
N GLU A 25 -77.00 -10.66 -0.83
CA GLU A 25 -75.91 -10.67 0.14
C GLU A 25 -74.58 -11.03 -0.51
N ARG A 26 -74.56 -12.08 -1.36
CA ARG A 26 -73.35 -12.49 -2.08
C ARG A 26 -72.88 -11.43 -3.08
N VAL A 27 -73.79 -10.75 -3.77
CA VAL A 27 -73.43 -9.65 -4.68
C VAL A 27 -72.82 -8.51 -3.90
N SER A 28 -73.39 -8.15 -2.74
CA SER A 28 -72.84 -7.10 -1.87
C SER A 28 -71.43 -7.44 -1.38
N GLU A 29 -71.20 -8.70 -0.98
CA GLU A 29 -69.87 -9.18 -0.58
C GLU A 29 -68.87 -9.10 -1.74
N LEU A 30 -69.25 -9.56 -2.93
CA LEU A 30 -68.40 -9.52 -4.12
C LEU A 30 -68.08 -8.09 -4.56
N GLU A 31 -69.01 -7.15 -4.43
CA GLU A 31 -68.77 -5.73 -4.70
C GLU A 31 -67.78 -5.13 -3.71
N ALA A 32 -67.89 -5.49 -2.42
CA ALA A 32 -66.96 -5.06 -1.39
C ALA A 32 -65.55 -5.63 -1.63
N ASP A 33 -65.44 -6.91 -2.00
CA ASP A 33 -64.18 -7.55 -2.38
C ASP A 33 -63.55 -6.89 -3.61
N ARG A 34 -64.35 -6.64 -4.65
CA ARG A 34 -63.87 -5.97 -5.87
C ARG A 34 -63.30 -4.59 -5.56
N GLU A 35 -63.95 -3.83 -4.67
CA GLU A 35 -63.45 -2.52 -4.27
C GLU A 35 -62.16 -2.61 -3.44
N ARG A 36 -62.03 -3.62 -2.56
CA ARG A 36 -60.77 -3.91 -1.85
C ARG A 36 -59.63 -4.21 -2.83
N GLN A 37 -59.86 -5.13 -3.76
CA GLN A 37 -58.87 -5.51 -4.79
C GLN A 37 -58.47 -4.30 -5.65
N ARG A 38 -59.42 -3.44 -6.02
CA ARG A 38 -59.13 -2.22 -6.79
C ARG A 38 -58.20 -1.28 -6.02
N LYS A 39 -58.44 -1.09 -4.71
CA LYS A 39 -57.58 -0.26 -3.86
C LYS A 39 -56.17 -0.84 -3.73
N GLU A 40 -56.06 -2.16 -3.54
CA GLU A 40 -54.77 -2.86 -3.48
C GLU A 40 -53.99 -2.71 -4.79
N LEU A 41 -54.64 -2.92 -5.95
CA LEU A 41 -54.02 -2.72 -7.26
C LEU A 41 -53.48 -1.30 -7.44
N HIS A 42 -54.23 -0.28 -7.01
CA HIS A 42 -53.76 1.10 -7.06
C HIS A 42 -52.61 1.39 -6.08
N ALA A 43 -52.57 0.74 -4.91
CA ALA A 43 -51.45 0.86 -3.98
C ALA A 43 -50.19 0.24 -4.57
N VAL A 44 -50.28 -0.99 -5.07
CA VAL A 44 -49.15 -1.70 -5.72
C VAL A 44 -48.65 -0.94 -6.95
N ALA A 45 -49.54 -0.36 -7.76
CA ALA A 45 -49.14 0.43 -8.93
C ALA A 45 -48.32 1.67 -8.54
N ARG A 46 -48.66 2.33 -7.43
CA ARG A 46 -47.89 3.48 -6.91
C ARG A 46 -46.52 3.04 -6.40
N GLU A 47 -46.48 2.00 -5.58
CA GLU A 47 -45.22 1.45 -5.07
C GLU A 47 -44.30 1.01 -6.23
N ASN A 48 -44.83 0.35 -7.25
CA ASN A 48 -44.05 -0.06 -8.41
C ASN A 48 -43.48 1.14 -9.17
N HIS A 49 -44.24 2.23 -9.28
CA HIS A 49 -43.76 3.48 -9.89
C HIS A 49 -42.64 4.10 -9.06
N GLU A 50 -42.80 4.19 -7.74
CA GLU A 50 -41.77 4.71 -6.83
C GLU A 50 -40.49 3.88 -6.88
N LEU A 51 -40.61 2.55 -6.88
CA LEU A 51 -39.48 1.63 -7.01
C LEU A 51 -38.75 1.82 -8.33
N ARG A 52 -39.47 1.97 -9.46
CA ARG A 52 -38.86 2.24 -10.76
C ARG A 52 -38.10 3.57 -10.78
N SER A 53 -38.69 4.63 -10.26
CA SER A 53 -38.01 5.93 -10.16
C SER A 53 -36.81 5.87 -9.20
N SER A 54 -36.86 5.06 -8.15
CA SER A 54 -35.69 4.84 -7.29
C SER A 54 -34.60 4.05 -8.00
N HIS A 55 -34.98 3.05 -8.80
CA HIS A 55 -34.05 2.24 -9.58
C HIS A 55 -33.29 3.09 -10.60
N GLU A 56 -34.01 3.92 -11.36
CA GLU A 56 -33.44 4.83 -12.36
C GLU A 56 -32.41 5.79 -11.73
N ARG A 57 -32.72 6.36 -10.57
CA ARG A 57 -31.76 7.21 -9.83
C ARG A 57 -30.55 6.45 -9.31
N LEU A 58 -30.70 5.18 -8.98
CA LEU A 58 -29.57 4.35 -8.55
C LEU A 58 -28.69 3.97 -9.73
N GLU A 59 -29.27 3.62 -10.87
CA GLU A 59 -28.54 3.38 -12.12
C GLU A 59 -27.71 4.62 -12.51
N GLU A 60 -28.33 5.81 -12.53
CA GLU A 60 -27.62 7.06 -12.82
C GLU A 60 -26.45 7.31 -11.83
N ARG A 61 -26.63 7.00 -10.55
CA ARG A 61 -25.56 7.14 -9.56
C ARG A 61 -24.44 6.14 -9.78
N VAL A 62 -24.75 4.91 -10.19
CA VAL A 62 -23.75 3.89 -10.51
C VAL A 62 -22.95 4.34 -11.73
N ASP A 63 -23.61 4.74 -12.80
CA ASP A 63 -22.96 5.21 -14.03
C ASP A 63 -22.02 6.40 -13.76
N ASN A 64 -22.46 7.37 -12.96
CA ASN A 64 -21.61 8.51 -12.56
C ASN A 64 -20.40 8.05 -11.73
N THR A 65 -20.59 7.13 -10.78
CA THR A 65 -19.49 6.63 -9.95
C THR A 65 -18.49 5.84 -10.78
N GLU A 66 -18.95 5.06 -11.75
CA GLU A 66 -18.08 4.33 -12.67
C GLU A 66 -17.30 5.27 -13.59
N ALA A 67 -17.93 6.35 -14.08
CA ALA A 67 -17.26 7.39 -14.85
C ALA A 67 -16.14 8.06 -14.04
N ASP A 68 -16.44 8.50 -12.80
CA ASP A 68 -15.46 9.10 -11.89
C ASP A 68 -14.30 8.13 -11.58
N HIS A 69 -14.62 6.85 -11.37
CA HIS A 69 -13.61 5.83 -11.10
C HIS A 69 -12.63 5.66 -12.27
N ASN A 70 -13.16 5.59 -13.50
CA ASN A 70 -12.34 5.46 -14.70
C ASN A 70 -11.47 6.71 -14.93
N GLU A 71 -11.99 7.90 -14.65
CA GLU A 71 -11.22 9.14 -14.75
C GLU A 71 -10.06 9.17 -13.75
N LEU A 72 -10.35 8.90 -12.47
CA LEU A 72 -9.34 8.84 -11.41
C LEU A 72 -8.29 7.76 -11.67
N GLN A 73 -8.69 6.60 -12.21
CA GLN A 73 -7.74 5.55 -12.59
C GLN A 73 -6.79 6.03 -13.70
N GLY A 74 -7.30 6.75 -14.71
CA GLY A 74 -6.47 7.32 -15.77
C GLY A 74 -5.54 8.43 -15.27
N GLU A 75 -5.97 9.24 -14.29
CA GLU A 75 -5.12 10.22 -13.62
C GLU A 75 -3.99 9.56 -12.83
N LEU A 76 -4.30 8.49 -12.09
CA LEU A 76 -3.32 7.73 -11.34
C LEU A 76 -2.25 7.15 -12.26
N GLU A 77 -2.63 6.52 -13.37
CA GLU A 77 -1.68 5.95 -14.34
C GLU A 77 -0.73 7.02 -14.92
N ARG A 78 -1.27 8.19 -15.27
CA ARG A 78 -0.46 9.33 -15.76
C ARG A 78 0.49 9.86 -14.69
N ALA A 79 0.02 9.98 -13.45
CA ALA A 79 0.85 10.42 -12.33
C ALA A 79 1.97 9.42 -12.02
N GLU A 80 1.69 8.13 -12.08
CA GLU A 80 2.69 7.07 -11.87
C GLU A 80 3.74 7.05 -12.99
N ALA A 81 3.33 7.21 -14.24
CA ALA A 81 4.25 7.34 -15.37
C ALA A 81 5.15 8.58 -15.22
N SER A 82 4.56 9.74 -14.88
CA SER A 82 5.32 10.97 -14.64
C SER A 82 6.29 10.83 -13.47
N ARG A 83 5.87 10.21 -12.36
CA ARG A 83 6.74 9.90 -11.23
C ARG A 83 7.91 9.01 -11.66
N GLY A 84 7.66 8.01 -12.51
CA GLY A 84 8.71 7.15 -13.07
C GLY A 84 9.76 7.94 -13.86
N HIS A 85 9.32 8.87 -14.72
CA HIS A 85 10.24 9.75 -15.48
C HIS A 85 11.06 10.65 -14.57
N ILE A 86 10.45 11.28 -13.57
CA ILE A 86 11.15 12.14 -12.61
C ILE A 86 12.20 11.34 -11.83
N ILE A 87 11.90 10.10 -11.45
CA ILE A 87 12.87 9.24 -10.77
C ILE A 87 14.07 8.95 -11.67
N GLU A 88 13.86 8.67 -12.97
CA GLU A 88 14.99 8.46 -13.90
C GLU A 88 15.81 9.75 -14.09
N ASP A 89 15.15 10.90 -14.23
CA ASP A 89 15.85 12.20 -14.33
C ASP A 89 16.69 12.47 -13.06
N ILE A 90 16.18 12.14 -11.87
CA ILE A 90 16.93 12.26 -10.61
C ILE A 90 18.15 11.33 -10.62
N VAL A 91 18.01 10.09 -11.08
CA VAL A 91 19.12 9.14 -11.18
C VAL A 91 20.24 9.69 -12.07
N ASP A 92 19.87 10.26 -13.23
CA ASP A 92 20.79 10.83 -14.19
C ASP A 92 21.48 12.09 -13.63
N VAL A 93 20.75 12.92 -12.88
CA VAL A 93 21.32 14.11 -12.21
C VAL A 93 22.26 13.71 -11.07
N GLU A 94 21.87 12.74 -10.23
CA GLU A 94 22.74 12.22 -9.16
C GLU A 94 24.02 11.60 -9.75
N GLU A 95 23.95 10.97 -10.93
CA GLU A 95 25.13 10.46 -11.65
C GLU A 95 26.07 11.60 -12.08
N GLN A 96 25.51 12.63 -12.71
CA GLN A 96 26.28 13.80 -13.12
C GLN A 96 26.92 14.52 -11.93
N LEU A 97 26.22 14.60 -10.80
CA LEU A 97 26.76 15.16 -9.56
C LEU A 97 27.93 14.35 -9.03
N GLY A 98 27.79 13.01 -8.95
CA GLY A 98 28.88 12.13 -8.53
C GLY A 98 30.13 12.27 -9.43
N ASP A 99 29.95 12.35 -10.75
CA ASP A 99 31.05 12.56 -11.70
C ASP A 99 31.73 13.94 -11.56
N MET A 100 30.96 14.96 -11.16
CA MET A 100 31.50 16.31 -10.94
C MET A 100 32.24 16.42 -9.61
N GLU A 101 31.79 15.74 -8.57
CA GLU A 101 32.40 15.72 -7.23
C GLU A 101 33.70 14.89 -7.21
N ALA A 102 33.84 13.91 -8.10
CA ALA A 102 35.08 13.18 -8.34
C ALA A 102 36.22 14.03 -8.97
N LYS A 103 35.97 15.31 -9.32
CA LYS A 103 37.05 16.26 -9.67
C LYS A 103 37.53 16.96 -8.40
N PRO A 104 38.78 16.73 -7.95
CA PRO A 104 39.29 17.36 -6.74
C PRO A 104 39.43 18.87 -7.00
N VAL A 105 38.51 19.65 -6.43
CA VAL A 105 38.77 21.07 -6.19
C VAL A 105 39.81 21.10 -5.09
N GLY A 106 41.08 21.19 -5.48
CA GLY A 106 42.18 21.37 -4.55
C GLY A 106 41.90 22.57 -3.65
N ARG A 107 41.50 22.30 -2.41
CA ARG A 107 41.41 23.30 -1.37
C ARG A 107 42.49 23.01 -0.34
N ASP A 108 43.57 23.75 -0.53
CA ASP A 108 44.60 24.03 0.46
C ASP A 108 44.00 24.60 1.75
N ASN A 109 44.76 24.41 2.84
CA ASN A 109 44.68 25.11 4.14
C ASN A 109 43.65 24.54 5.14
N GLY A 110 43.97 24.23 6.41
CA GLY A 110 45.18 24.36 7.21
C GLY A 110 44.82 24.19 8.70
N ASN A 111 45.68 23.49 9.44
CA ASN A 111 45.79 23.45 10.91
C ASN A 111 44.52 23.47 11.77
N ASN A 112 44.16 22.29 12.32
CA ASN A 112 43.77 22.22 13.74
C ASN A 112 44.12 20.84 14.33
N ALA A 113 45.33 20.72 14.86
CA ALA A 113 45.86 19.51 15.45
C ALA A 113 45.68 19.55 16.97
N GLU A 114 44.45 19.48 17.49
CA GLU A 114 44.25 19.36 18.95
C GLU A 114 42.86 18.86 19.39
N THR A 115 42.28 17.82 18.78
CA THR A 115 41.10 17.13 19.38
C THR A 115 40.81 15.66 19.05
N SER A 116 41.53 14.96 18.16
CA SER A 116 40.99 13.71 17.56
C SER A 116 41.78 12.40 17.79
N LYS A 117 42.38 12.18 18.97
CA LYS A 117 43.04 10.87 19.27
C LYS A 117 42.07 9.72 19.61
N GLN A 118 40.74 9.95 19.65
CA GLN A 118 39.74 8.92 19.97
C GLN A 118 38.96 8.38 18.75
N HIS A 119 39.10 8.98 17.56
CA HIS A 119 38.29 8.64 16.38
C HIS A 119 39.08 7.93 15.26
N THR A 120 40.34 7.59 15.49
CA THR A 120 41.17 6.87 14.51
C THR A 120 40.76 5.42 14.31
N ASP A 121 40.05 4.84 15.28
CA ASP A 121 39.75 3.41 15.32
C ASP A 121 38.37 3.09 14.70
N MET A 122 37.54 4.10 14.42
CA MET A 122 36.21 3.91 13.81
C MET A 122 36.25 3.86 12.27
N ALA A 123 35.34 3.10 11.69
CA ALA A 123 35.12 3.12 10.25
C ALA A 123 34.54 4.48 9.79
N PRO A 124 34.81 4.94 8.57
CA PRO A 124 34.21 6.15 8.01
C PRO A 124 32.69 6.21 8.20
N ILE A 125 31.97 5.11 7.94
CA ILE A 125 30.51 5.03 8.12
C ILE A 125 30.08 5.27 9.57
N GLU A 126 30.84 4.73 10.54
CA GLU A 126 30.57 4.90 11.98
C GLU A 126 30.75 6.36 12.40
N ARG A 127 31.76 7.03 11.85
CA ARG A 127 31.98 8.45 12.11
C ARG A 127 30.85 9.31 11.56
N ILE A 128 30.42 9.07 10.31
CA ILE A 128 29.33 9.82 9.68
C ILE A 128 28.00 9.58 10.42
N SER A 129 27.75 8.37 10.94
CA SER A 129 26.53 8.08 11.68
C SER A 129 26.44 8.74 13.07
N VAL A 130 27.58 9.15 13.66
CA VAL A 130 27.64 9.65 15.04
C VAL A 130 28.00 11.14 15.11
N MET A 131 28.71 11.67 14.11
CA MET A 131 29.24 13.03 14.10
C MET A 131 28.49 13.90 13.08
N ASP A 132 28.41 15.20 13.35
CA ASP A 132 27.89 16.16 12.38
C ASP A 132 28.82 16.22 11.15
N THR A 133 28.22 16.39 9.96
CA THR A 133 28.87 16.27 8.65
C THR A 133 30.08 17.19 8.47
N ASP A 134 30.08 18.33 9.17
CA ASP A 134 31.15 19.34 9.14
C ASP A 134 32.44 18.86 9.81
N GLU A 135 32.39 17.86 10.69
CA GLU A 135 33.56 17.33 11.42
C GLU A 135 34.19 16.11 10.74
N THR A 136 33.46 15.43 9.83
CA THR A 136 33.95 14.19 9.20
C THR A 136 34.83 14.41 7.97
N GLY A 137 34.80 15.61 7.38
CA GLY A 137 35.58 15.96 6.18
C GLY A 137 35.20 15.14 4.95
N ILE A 138 33.99 14.58 4.93
CA ILE A 138 33.40 13.80 3.84
C ILE A 138 32.15 14.56 3.40
N ASP A 139 32.08 14.92 2.12
CA ASP A 139 30.87 15.54 1.55
C ASP A 139 29.75 14.49 1.56
N VAL A 140 28.68 14.77 2.30
CA VAL A 140 27.57 13.82 2.47
C VAL A 140 26.66 13.92 1.25
N THR A 141 26.77 12.92 0.38
CA THR A 141 25.92 12.77 -0.80
C THR A 141 24.67 11.94 -0.48
N PRO A 142 23.60 12.00 -1.29
CA PRO A 142 22.40 11.19 -1.09
C PRO A 142 22.66 9.68 -1.03
N SER A 143 23.68 9.16 -1.74
CA SER A 143 24.08 7.76 -1.63
C SER A 143 24.72 7.44 -0.27
N ILE A 144 25.48 8.38 0.30
CA ILE A 144 26.08 8.24 1.64
C ILE A 144 25.01 8.31 2.73
N GLU A 145 24.05 9.22 2.65
CA GLU A 145 22.92 9.27 3.60
C GLU A 145 22.13 7.96 3.59
N ARG A 146 21.86 7.42 2.41
CA ARG A 146 21.22 6.10 2.28
C ARG A 146 22.10 4.98 2.83
N ALA A 147 23.41 5.01 2.61
CA ALA A 147 24.36 4.05 3.19
C ALA A 147 24.34 4.09 4.73
N VAL A 148 24.32 5.29 5.32
CA VAL A 148 24.20 5.50 6.76
C VAL A 148 22.89 4.91 7.28
N SER A 149 21.76 5.16 6.59
CA SER A 149 20.48 4.58 6.97
C SER A 149 20.50 3.04 7.00
N ILE A 150 21.15 2.40 6.01
CA ILE A 150 21.35 0.94 5.99
C ILE A 150 22.21 0.50 7.19
N PHE A 151 23.28 1.25 7.49
CA PHE A 151 24.18 0.93 8.59
C PHE A 151 23.49 1.03 9.97
N GLU A 152 22.73 2.09 10.20
CA GLU A 152 21.98 2.31 11.45
C GLU A 152 20.97 1.20 11.72
N HIS A 153 20.29 0.72 10.68
CA HIS A 153 19.29 -0.34 10.78
C HIS A 153 19.85 -1.74 10.49
N TRP A 154 21.19 -1.87 10.37
CA TRP A 154 21.82 -3.12 9.94
C TRP A 154 21.42 -4.31 10.82
N GLU A 155 21.36 -4.12 12.14
CA GLU A 155 21.03 -5.21 13.06
C GLU A 155 19.58 -5.71 12.95
N GLU A 156 18.67 -4.81 12.55
CA GLU A 156 17.23 -5.08 12.39
C GLU A 156 16.93 -5.66 11.02
N TRP A 157 17.52 -5.10 9.96
CA TRP A 157 17.24 -5.51 8.58
C TRP A 157 17.97 -6.79 8.18
N SER A 158 19.14 -7.07 8.75
CA SER A 158 19.93 -8.24 8.40
C SER A 158 19.53 -9.51 9.16
N ASP A 159 19.54 -10.62 8.45
CA ASP A 159 19.35 -11.95 9.03
C ASP A 159 20.65 -12.48 9.63
N LYS A 160 20.56 -13.05 10.83
CA LYS A 160 21.67 -13.76 11.46
C LYS A 160 21.91 -15.11 10.79
N THR A 161 23.15 -15.38 10.42
CA THR A 161 23.61 -16.64 9.84
C THR A 161 24.84 -17.16 10.60
N PRO A 162 25.20 -18.46 10.49
CA PRO A 162 26.39 -18.99 11.13
C PRO A 162 27.71 -18.33 10.70
N LYS A 163 27.73 -17.65 9.54
CA LYS A 163 28.91 -16.97 8.99
C LYS A 163 28.94 -15.45 9.24
N GLY A 164 27.89 -14.92 9.86
CA GLY A 164 27.73 -13.48 10.11
C GLY A 164 26.30 -13.02 9.82
N ARG A 165 26.13 -11.81 9.31
CA ARG A 165 24.80 -11.25 8.98
C ARG A 165 24.64 -11.08 7.47
N VAL A 166 23.44 -11.28 6.97
CA VAL A 166 23.15 -11.15 5.53
C VAL A 166 21.86 -10.39 5.33
N LEU A 167 21.88 -9.41 4.43
CA LEU A 167 20.71 -8.70 3.92
C LEU A 167 20.55 -9.04 2.44
N LYS A 168 19.47 -9.75 2.11
CA LYS A 168 19.28 -10.36 0.77
C LYS A 168 18.25 -9.62 -0.09
N ASP A 169 17.05 -9.50 0.44
CA ASP A 169 15.88 -9.03 -0.30
C ASP A 169 15.31 -7.75 0.33
N ASP A 170 14.42 -7.09 -0.40
CA ASP A 170 13.64 -5.92 0.05
C ASP A 170 14.42 -4.66 0.46
N LEU A 171 15.74 -4.59 0.22
CA LEU A 171 16.54 -3.39 0.52
C LEU A 171 15.93 -2.09 -0.04
N LYS A 172 15.40 -2.15 -1.28
CA LYS A 172 14.71 -1.02 -1.90
C LYS A 172 13.45 -0.60 -1.14
N THR A 173 12.68 -1.57 -0.65
CA THR A 173 11.47 -1.34 0.14
C THR A 173 11.82 -0.79 1.52
N LEU A 174 12.83 -1.37 2.18
CA LEU A 174 13.34 -0.94 3.48
C LEU A 174 13.82 0.51 3.43
N LEU A 175 14.65 0.86 2.44
CA LEU A 175 15.10 2.22 2.23
C LEU A 175 13.93 3.17 1.96
N ARG A 176 12.99 2.79 1.09
CA ARG A 176 11.78 3.60 0.84
C ARG A 176 10.98 3.86 2.12
N THR A 177 10.86 2.86 3.00
CA THR A 177 10.16 3.01 4.27
C THR A 177 10.91 3.90 5.25
N ALA A 178 12.24 3.79 5.31
CA ALA A 178 13.08 4.57 6.21
C ALA A 178 13.22 6.04 5.78
N THR A 179 13.42 6.30 4.47
CA THR A 179 13.68 7.65 3.94
C THR A 179 12.43 8.33 3.37
N GLY A 180 11.37 7.57 3.06
CA GLY A 180 10.19 8.09 2.38
C GLY A 180 10.36 8.29 0.87
N GLU A 181 11.50 7.88 0.29
CA GLU A 181 11.87 8.21 -1.09
C GLU A 181 11.37 7.18 -2.13
N GLY A 182 10.97 7.69 -3.29
CA GLY A 182 10.73 6.89 -4.50
C GLY A 182 12.04 6.52 -5.19
N LEU A 183 12.69 5.43 -4.77
CA LEU A 183 14.02 5.06 -5.29
C LEU A 183 13.99 4.25 -6.59
N ALA A 184 14.99 4.47 -7.46
CA ALA A 184 15.40 3.54 -8.51
C ALA A 184 16.38 2.48 -7.97
N TRP A 185 16.45 1.31 -8.60
CA TRP A 185 17.40 0.26 -8.18
C TRP A 185 18.86 0.70 -8.32
N ARG A 186 19.20 1.57 -9.29
CA ARG A 186 20.55 2.12 -9.41
C ARG A 186 20.97 2.91 -8.17
N GLN A 187 20.07 3.72 -7.60
CA GLN A 187 20.34 4.49 -6.38
C GLN A 187 20.55 3.58 -5.16
N VAL A 188 19.75 2.51 -5.06
CA VAL A 188 19.90 1.49 -4.02
C VAL A 188 21.28 0.82 -4.11
N TYR A 189 21.73 0.48 -5.33
CA TYR A 189 23.04 -0.13 -5.51
C TYR A 189 24.18 0.84 -5.23
N ARG A 190 24.08 2.11 -5.63
CA ARG A 190 25.06 3.14 -5.26
C ARG A 190 25.16 3.32 -3.74
N ALA A 191 24.04 3.25 -3.03
CA ALA A 191 24.05 3.30 -1.56
C ALA A 191 24.72 2.06 -0.96
N ALA A 192 24.51 0.88 -1.53
CA ALA A 192 25.16 -0.36 -1.09
C ALA A 192 26.68 -0.34 -1.37
N GLU A 193 27.11 0.19 -2.52
CA GLU A 193 28.53 0.38 -2.86
C GLU A 193 29.20 1.40 -1.93
N ALA A 194 28.53 2.53 -1.66
CA ALA A 194 29.01 3.52 -0.69
C ALA A 194 29.12 2.93 0.73
N LEU A 195 28.19 2.06 1.12
CA LEU A 195 28.27 1.35 2.40
C LEU A 195 29.49 0.43 2.47
N GLU A 196 29.75 -0.34 1.41
CA GLU A 196 30.92 -1.22 1.34
C GLU A 196 32.22 -0.42 1.52
N GLU A 197 32.39 0.66 0.75
CA GLU A 197 33.55 1.54 0.81
C GLU A 197 33.72 2.18 2.21
N LEU A 198 32.65 2.75 2.75
CA LEU A 198 32.69 3.45 4.05
C LEU A 198 32.80 2.50 5.24
N SER A 199 32.43 1.23 5.08
CA SER A 199 32.56 0.20 6.11
C SER A 199 33.95 -0.45 6.17
N LYS A 200 34.86 -0.10 5.23
CA LYS A 200 36.20 -0.70 5.09
C LYS A 200 36.12 -2.24 4.98
N ASP A 201 35.29 -2.73 4.06
CA ASP A 201 35.08 -4.16 3.79
C ASP A 201 34.46 -4.95 4.96
N ARG A 202 33.93 -4.27 5.99
CA ARG A 202 33.18 -4.95 7.06
C ARG A 202 31.85 -5.50 6.54
N ILE A 203 31.19 -4.74 5.69
CA ILE A 203 29.96 -5.13 5.00
C ILE A 203 30.28 -5.15 3.50
N GLU A 204 30.21 -6.32 2.89
CA GLU A 204 30.54 -6.52 1.47
C GLU A 204 29.27 -6.55 0.63
N PHE A 205 29.31 -5.94 -0.56
CA PHE A 205 28.21 -5.94 -1.52
C PHE A 205 28.49 -6.94 -2.65
N ILE A 206 27.80 -8.08 -2.64
CA ILE A 206 28.08 -9.20 -3.54
C ILE A 206 26.92 -9.53 -4.48
N ASP A 207 27.24 -10.05 -5.67
CA ASP A 207 26.26 -10.63 -6.59
C ASP A 207 26.21 -12.16 -6.43
N HIS A 208 25.09 -12.68 -5.96
CA HIS A 208 24.89 -14.10 -5.69
C HIS A 208 23.92 -14.73 -6.69
N SER A 209 24.36 -15.81 -7.35
CA SER A 209 23.64 -16.47 -8.45
C SER A 209 22.19 -16.86 -8.17
N ARG A 210 21.85 -17.20 -6.91
CA ARG A 210 20.48 -17.58 -6.50
C ARG A 210 19.62 -16.43 -5.96
N HIS A 211 20.26 -15.41 -5.41
CA HIS A 211 19.60 -14.40 -4.56
C HIS A 211 19.81 -12.97 -5.07
N GLY A 212 20.54 -12.78 -6.18
CA GLY A 212 20.88 -11.47 -6.70
C GLY A 212 21.89 -10.75 -5.82
N LYS A 213 21.82 -9.42 -5.82
CA LYS A 213 22.74 -8.56 -5.07
C LYS A 213 22.38 -8.53 -3.58
N MET A 214 23.36 -8.78 -2.72
CA MET A 214 23.17 -8.90 -1.26
C MET A 214 24.29 -8.19 -0.51
N LEU A 215 24.02 -7.76 0.72
CA LEU A 215 25.02 -7.26 1.66
C LEU A 215 25.37 -8.33 2.70
N ILE A 216 26.65 -8.54 2.98
CA ILE A 216 27.13 -9.55 3.94
C ILE A 216 28.14 -8.94 4.91
N GLU A 217 27.92 -9.17 6.20
CA GLU A 217 28.93 -8.91 7.23
C GLU A 217 29.57 -10.24 7.65
N SER A 218 30.87 -10.40 7.40
CA SER A 218 31.63 -11.61 7.76
C SER A 218 32.11 -11.58 9.21
N LEU A 219 31.96 -12.69 9.94
CA LEU A 219 32.43 -12.81 11.34
C LEU A 219 33.93 -12.54 11.54
N SER A 220 34.76 -12.78 10.51
CA SER A 220 36.20 -12.47 10.57
C SER A 220 36.51 -10.98 10.73
N ALA A 221 35.62 -10.08 10.29
CA ALA A 221 35.83 -8.64 10.39
C ALA A 221 35.78 -8.12 11.85
N ARG A 222 35.13 -8.85 12.77
CA ARG A 222 35.09 -8.48 14.21
C ARG A 222 36.28 -8.98 15.02
N SER A 223 37.17 -9.80 14.45
CA SER A 223 38.23 -10.51 15.19
C SER A 223 39.65 -9.93 14.99
N GLY A 224 39.79 -8.71 14.50
CA GLY A 224 41.09 -8.08 14.20
C GLY A 224 41.94 -7.68 15.43
N ASP A 225 41.35 -7.54 16.61
CA ASP A 225 42.07 -7.04 17.79
C ASP A 225 42.21 -8.09 18.90
N CYS A 226 43.15 -9.02 18.69
CA CYS A 226 43.79 -9.75 19.78
C CYS A 226 45.27 -9.96 19.44
N ARG A 227 46.08 -8.90 19.62
CA ARG A 227 47.54 -9.00 19.70
C ARG A 227 47.92 -10.01 20.79
N SER A 228 48.17 -11.25 20.40
CA SER A 228 48.88 -12.21 21.24
C SER A 228 50.36 -11.84 21.27
N SER A 229 50.72 -10.89 22.13
CA SER A 229 52.09 -10.75 22.59
C SER A 229 52.40 -11.95 23.49
N SER A 230 53.17 -12.90 22.98
CA SER A 230 53.95 -13.81 23.82
C SER A 230 55.41 -13.65 23.43
N ALA A 231 56.05 -12.71 24.10
CA ALA A 231 57.49 -12.66 24.23
C ALA A 231 57.92 -13.78 25.19
N ALA A 232 58.54 -14.83 24.67
CA ALA A 232 59.29 -15.77 25.48
C ALA A 232 60.67 -15.14 25.76
N THR A 233 60.91 -14.84 27.04
CA THR A 233 62.20 -14.39 27.58
C THR A 233 63.03 -15.62 27.96
N SER A 234 64.31 -15.55 27.56
CA SER A 234 65.52 -16.30 27.98
C SER A 234 65.40 -17.67 28.64
#